data_AF-A0A2E4EHE9-F1
#
_entry.id   AF-A0A2E4EHE9-F1
#
_cell.length_a   1.000
_cell.length_b   1.000
_cell.length_c   1.000
_cell.angle_alpha   90.00
_cell.angle_beta   90.00
_cell.angle_gamma   90.00
#
_symmetry.space_group_name_H-M   'P 1'
#
loop_
_entity.id
_entity.type
_entity.pdbx_description
1 polymer ?
#
loop_
_entity_poly.entity_id
_entity_poly.type
_entity_poly.pdbx_seq_one_letter_code
_entity_poly.pdbx_strand_id
1 'polypeptide(L)'
;MRDAFLDLFGLPRSASEEDIKKRYRELVLKLHPDVNDSSNAEEQFRLVQKAYEYLTNEDKQMDTLYNSYKQSKQSTSPEFEMSPEEKRAEMRERARQFSRAAQKEAKEVEMGVFNMLTSKKLWMVVRFLAVCSILFGFILFIDFFLPQEGEMMGIKHKVYYSLFEKKTVFFADGSQQDVTEEIFLAINDGDSMSFEYSPIMHEFLGNKIWRQGKGTIFIDAKFNLFEFYPVIPLLFILPAFLFFYQENEVRFYLLYLATCVIYPGLLLHYTLKEDKLVYIYQYFSGFF
;
A
#
# COMPACT_ATOMS: atom_id res chain seq x y z
N MET A 1 44.03 4.61 29.90
CA MET A 1 44.27 5.77 29.00
C MET A 1 45.74 6.15 28.93
N ARG A 2 46.47 6.23 30.06
CA ARG A 2 47.93 6.46 30.09
C ARG A 2 48.74 5.51 29.20
N ASP A 3 48.45 4.21 29.25
CA ASP A 3 49.13 3.19 28.43
C ASP A 3 49.05 3.46 26.92
N ALA A 4 47.87 3.85 26.42
CA ALA A 4 47.67 4.15 25.00
C ALA A 4 48.46 5.38 24.53
N PHE A 5 48.69 6.36 25.41
CA PHE A 5 49.52 7.51 25.10
C PHE A 5 51.02 7.18 25.20
N LEU A 6 51.46 6.28 26.07
CA LEU A 6 52.85 5.82 26.07
C LEU A 6 53.18 5.00 24.81
N ASP A 7 52.23 4.17 24.37
CA ASP A 7 52.33 3.41 23.11
C ASP A 7 52.43 4.34 21.89
N LEU A 8 51.71 5.47 21.88
CA LEU A 8 51.82 6.50 20.83
C LEU A 8 53.25 7.09 20.73
N PHE A 9 53.94 7.24 21.86
CA PHE A 9 55.32 7.74 21.89
C PHE A 9 56.35 6.62 21.61
N GLY A 10 55.91 5.36 21.59
CA GLY A 10 56.75 4.17 21.46
C GLY A 10 57.60 3.91 22.70
N LEU A 11 57.11 4.30 23.87
CA LEU A 11 57.83 4.18 25.14
C LEU A 11 57.24 3.05 26.00
N PRO A 12 58.07 2.32 26.76
CA PRO A 12 57.58 1.30 27.68
C PRO A 12 56.77 1.93 28.82
N ARG A 13 55.88 1.15 29.44
CA ARG A 13 55.05 1.59 30.58
C ARG A 13 55.87 2.09 31.79
N SER A 14 57.14 1.69 31.87
CA SER A 14 58.11 2.11 32.89
C SER A 14 58.93 3.33 32.50
N ALA A 15 58.63 4.00 31.38
CA ALA A 15 59.37 5.18 30.93
C ALA A 15 59.25 6.32 31.95
N SER A 16 60.38 6.96 32.22
CA SER A 16 60.44 8.11 33.13
C SER A 16 59.86 9.37 32.46
N GLU A 17 59.49 10.38 33.26
CA GLU A 17 59.06 11.67 32.72
C GLU A 17 60.13 12.33 31.83
N GLU A 18 61.41 12.10 32.13
CA GLU A 18 62.53 12.57 31.32
C GLU A 18 62.54 11.91 29.93
N ASP A 19 62.23 10.62 29.86
CA ASP A 19 62.11 9.88 28.60
C ASP A 19 60.93 10.38 27.76
N ILE A 20 59.79 10.64 28.41
CA ILE A 20 58.58 11.19 27.77
C ILE A 20 58.87 12.58 27.19
N LYS A 21 59.55 13.45 27.95
CA LYS A 21 59.93 14.79 27.52
C LYS A 21 60.96 14.79 26.39
N LYS A 22 61.91 13.87 26.43
CA LYS A 22 62.88 13.70 25.35
C LYS A 22 62.18 13.27 24.06
N ARG A 23 61.32 12.26 24.14
CA ARG A 23 60.60 11.72 22.98
C ARG A 23 59.59 12.72 22.41
N TYR A 24 58.95 13.52 23.26
CA TYR A 24 58.08 14.62 22.84
C TYR A 24 58.82 15.64 21.97
N ARG A 25 60.00 16.10 22.40
CA ARG A 25 60.80 17.06 21.62
C ARG A 25 61.15 16.52 20.24
N GLU A 26 61.51 15.24 20.15
CA GLU A 26 61.82 14.59 18.87
C GLU A 26 60.60 14.51 17.95
N LEU A 27 59.41 14.21 18.48
CA LEU A 27 58.18 14.11 17.69
C LEU A 27 57.69 15.48 17.23
N VAL A 28 57.78 16.50 18.08
CA VAL A 28 57.41 17.89 17.75
C VAL A 28 58.27 18.43 16.61
N LEU A 29 59.58 18.16 16.61
CA LEU A 29 60.47 18.57 15.53
C LEU A 29 60.17 17.86 14.20
N LYS A 30 59.73 16.59 14.26
CA LYS A 30 59.40 15.78 13.06
C LYS A 30 58.02 16.08 12.49
N LEU A 31 57.09 16.54 13.34
CA LEU A 31 55.69 16.79 12.99
C LEU A 31 55.36 18.28 12.94
N HIS A 32 56.36 19.16 13.05
CA HIS A 32 56.12 20.60 12.98
C HIS A 32 55.54 20.96 11.60
N PRO A 33 54.46 21.75 11.53
CA PRO A 33 53.81 22.08 10.25
C PRO A 33 54.75 22.81 9.28
N ASP A 34 55.74 23.55 9.78
CA ASP A 34 56.76 24.21 8.93
C ASP A 34 57.83 23.24 8.36
N VAL A 35 57.91 22.00 8.85
CA VAL A 35 58.93 21.00 8.46
C VAL A 35 58.29 19.77 7.79
N ASN A 36 57.00 19.52 8.03
CA ASN A 36 56.28 18.36 7.55
C ASN A 36 55.00 18.77 6.79
N ASP A 37 55.08 18.71 5.46
CA ASP A 37 54.01 19.09 4.53
C ASP A 37 52.92 18.02 4.34
N SER A 38 52.88 16.98 5.18
CA SER A 38 51.84 15.94 5.06
C SER A 38 50.46 16.47 5.48
N SER A 39 49.42 16.06 4.76
CA SER A 39 48.04 16.51 5.01
C SER A 39 47.51 16.22 6.42
N ASN A 40 48.14 15.28 7.13
CA ASN A 40 47.76 14.86 8.47
C ASN A 40 48.74 15.36 9.55
N ALA A 41 49.75 16.16 9.19
CA ALA A 41 50.77 16.66 10.11
C ALA A 41 50.14 17.46 11.26
N GLU A 42 49.16 18.31 10.98
CA GLU A 42 48.51 19.15 11.98
C GLU A 42 47.70 18.32 13.01
N GLU A 43 46.97 17.31 12.54
CA GLU A 43 46.21 16.41 13.42
C GLU A 43 47.15 15.57 14.29
N GLN A 44 48.22 15.04 13.71
CA GLN A 44 49.22 14.26 14.45
C GLN A 44 49.98 15.12 15.46
N PHE A 45 50.31 16.36 15.09
CA PHE A 45 50.95 17.33 15.99
C PHE A 45 50.06 17.65 17.19
N ARG A 46 48.78 17.93 16.95
CA ARG A 46 47.79 18.22 18.00
C ARG A 46 47.57 17.02 18.92
N LEU A 47 47.62 15.80 18.38
CA LEU A 47 47.49 14.55 19.14
C LEU A 47 48.72 14.33 20.05
N VAL A 48 49.93 14.56 19.54
CA VAL A 48 51.18 14.46 20.31
C VAL A 48 51.26 15.49 21.42
N GLN A 49 50.80 16.73 21.19
CA GLN A 49 50.69 17.76 22.23
C GLN A 49 49.73 17.33 23.36
N LYS A 50 48.51 16.91 23.02
CA LYS A 50 47.52 16.45 24.02
C LYS A 50 48.02 15.26 24.83
N ALA A 51 48.70 14.34 24.17
CA ALA A 51 49.25 13.16 24.82
C ALA A 51 50.41 13.51 25.77
N TYR A 52 51.28 14.46 25.40
CA TYR A 52 52.33 14.97 26.30
C TYR A 52 51.75 15.73 27.49
N GLU A 53 50.74 16.58 27.28
CA GLU A 53 50.02 17.29 28.35
C GLU A 53 49.38 16.32 29.35
N TYR A 54 48.79 15.22 28.87
CA TYR A 54 48.21 14.19 29.71
C TYR A 54 49.26 13.35 30.45
N LEU A 55 50.41 13.07 29.81
CA LEU A 55 51.48 12.27 30.41
C LEU A 55 52.34 13.05 31.42
N THR A 56 52.38 14.39 31.32
CA THR A 56 53.18 15.26 32.21
C THR A 56 52.38 15.96 33.30
N ASN A 57 51.05 16.04 33.18
CA ASN A 57 50.21 16.50 34.28
C ASN A 57 49.68 15.29 35.06
N GLU A 58 50.34 14.98 36.18
CA GLU A 58 49.79 14.08 37.20
C GLU A 58 48.47 14.66 37.74
N ASP A 59 47.34 14.08 37.31
CA ASP A 59 45.95 14.11 37.82
C ASP A 59 45.27 15.46 38.14
N LYS A 60 46.02 16.48 38.57
CA LYS A 60 45.53 17.77 39.03
C LYS A 60 44.95 18.64 37.92
N GLN A 61 45.41 18.53 36.67
CA GLN A 61 44.86 19.31 35.55
C GLN A 61 43.53 18.76 35.03
N MET A 62 43.31 17.44 35.05
CA MET A 62 42.00 16.89 34.69
C MET A 62 40.95 17.26 35.74
N ASP A 63 41.30 17.24 37.03
CA ASP A 63 40.43 17.75 38.08
C ASP A 63 40.23 19.26 38.00
N THR A 64 41.23 20.07 37.68
CA THR A 64 41.03 21.53 37.52
C THR A 64 40.33 21.90 36.21
N LEU A 65 40.48 21.15 35.12
CA LEU A 65 39.70 21.35 33.90
C LEU A 65 38.26 20.87 34.08
N TYR A 66 38.04 19.73 34.74
CA TYR A 66 36.72 19.23 35.08
C TYR A 66 36.02 20.14 36.09
N ASN A 67 36.73 20.61 37.12
CA ASN A 67 36.21 21.56 38.09
C ASN A 67 36.01 22.95 37.49
N SER A 68 36.90 23.45 36.63
CA SER A 68 36.68 24.74 35.94
C SER A 68 35.59 24.67 34.88
N TYR A 69 35.39 23.52 34.22
CA TYR A 69 34.25 23.26 33.34
C TYR A 69 32.93 23.16 34.11
N LYS A 70 32.95 22.54 35.30
CA LYS A 70 31.81 22.48 36.22
C LYS A 70 31.49 23.86 36.80
N GLN A 71 32.52 24.63 37.16
CA GLN A 71 32.40 25.96 37.76
C GLN A 71 32.03 27.02 36.72
N SER A 72 32.48 26.93 35.46
CA SER A 72 32.08 27.83 34.37
C SER A 72 30.62 27.61 33.93
N LYS A 73 30.13 26.37 34.00
CA LYS A 73 28.69 26.07 33.91
C LYS A 73 27.86 26.64 35.06
N GLN A 74 28.49 26.89 36.22
CA GLN A 74 27.83 27.37 37.43
C GLN A 74 27.93 28.90 37.62
N SER A 75 28.83 29.57 36.89
CA SER A 75 29.09 31.02 37.02
C SER A 75 28.74 31.87 35.80
N THR A 76 28.30 31.26 34.69
CA THR A 76 27.84 32.01 33.51
C THR A 76 26.33 31.90 33.35
N SER A 77 25.62 32.84 33.98
CA SER A 77 24.19 33.23 33.84
C SER A 77 23.47 33.23 35.20
N PRO A 78 22.62 34.22 35.52
CA PRO A 78 21.71 34.11 36.65
C PRO A 78 20.73 32.97 36.37
N GLU A 79 20.95 31.83 37.00
CA GLU A 79 20.09 30.65 36.88
C GLU A 79 18.85 30.89 37.76
N PHE A 80 17.76 31.32 37.14
CA PHE A 80 16.44 31.06 37.71
C PHE A 80 16.29 29.53 37.67
N GLU A 81 16.66 28.83 38.75
CA GLU A 81 16.54 27.37 38.86
C GLU A 81 15.08 26.97 38.71
N MET A 82 14.65 26.72 37.48
CA MET A 82 13.31 26.19 37.21
C MET A 82 13.13 24.87 37.96
N SER A 83 12.02 24.76 38.68
CA SER A 83 11.60 23.54 39.37
C SER A 83 11.63 22.34 38.42
N PRO A 84 11.93 21.11 38.90
CA PRO A 84 11.80 19.89 38.10
C PRO A 84 10.43 19.76 37.40
N GLU A 85 9.37 20.34 37.97
CA GLU A 85 8.05 20.41 37.35
C GLU A 85 7.99 21.38 36.17
N GLU A 86 8.64 22.55 36.28
CA GLU A 86 8.73 23.57 35.22
C GLU A 86 9.55 23.05 34.03
N LYS A 87 10.67 22.35 34.29
CA LYS A 87 11.46 21.68 33.22
C LYS A 87 10.64 20.60 32.50
N ARG A 88 9.81 19.84 33.23
CA ARG A 88 8.90 18.85 32.63
C ARG A 88 7.76 19.52 31.86
N ALA A 89 7.24 20.64 32.35
CA ALA A 89 6.22 21.43 31.68
C ALA A 89 6.78 22.01 30.36
N GLU A 90 7.98 22.59 30.38
CA GLU A 90 8.67 23.12 29.21
C GLU A 90 8.95 22.01 28.18
N MET A 91 9.44 20.84 28.61
CA MET A 91 9.62 19.69 27.70
C MET A 91 8.30 19.24 27.06
N ARG A 92 7.20 19.24 27.82
CA ARG A 92 5.86 18.93 27.28
C ARG A 92 5.40 19.99 26.29
N GLU A 93 5.65 21.27 26.56
CA GLU A 93 5.31 22.35 25.65
C GLU A 93 6.12 22.30 24.37
N ARG A 94 7.43 22.08 24.46
CA ARG A 94 8.28 21.84 23.29
C ARG A 94 7.80 20.62 22.50
N ALA A 95 7.51 19.50 23.17
CA ALA A 95 6.97 18.32 22.49
C ALA A 95 5.64 18.60 21.78
N ARG A 96 4.75 19.41 22.38
CA ARG A 96 3.50 19.87 21.76
C ARG A 96 3.75 20.81 20.58
N GLN A 97 4.76 21.68 20.67
CA GLN A 97 5.15 22.57 19.56
C GLN A 97 5.69 21.76 18.38
N PHE A 98 6.59 20.79 18.65
CA PHE A 98 7.09 19.86 17.64
C PHE A 98 5.96 19.04 17.02
N SER A 99 5.03 18.48 17.83
CA SER A 99 3.90 17.71 17.30
C SER A 99 2.97 18.57 16.44
N ARG A 100 2.72 19.83 16.83
CA ARG A 100 1.92 20.78 16.05
C ARG A 100 2.62 21.19 14.75
N ALA A 101 3.93 21.41 14.79
CA ALA A 101 4.72 21.72 13.60
C ALA A 101 4.67 20.55 12.60
N ALA A 102 4.91 19.32 13.07
CA ALA A 102 4.80 18.12 12.24
C ALA A 102 3.40 17.93 11.64
N GLN A 103 2.34 18.21 12.40
CA GLN A 103 0.96 18.16 11.88
C GLN A 103 0.67 19.23 10.82
N LYS A 104 1.24 20.43 10.96
CA LYS A 104 1.09 21.50 9.95
C LYS A 104 1.79 21.11 8.66
N GLU A 105 3.03 20.64 8.75
CA GLU A 105 3.81 20.17 7.61
C GLU A 105 3.09 19.04 6.88
N ALA A 106 2.56 18.05 7.61
CA ALA A 106 1.76 16.97 7.03
C ALA A 106 0.53 17.50 6.27
N LYS A 107 -0.22 18.44 6.86
CA LYS A 107 -1.37 19.05 6.19
C LYS A 107 -0.99 19.85 4.95
N GLU A 108 0.13 20.56 4.97
CA GLU A 108 0.64 21.29 3.80
C GLU A 108 0.99 20.33 2.66
N VAL A 109 1.65 19.21 2.96
CA VAL A 109 1.94 18.15 1.99
C VAL A 109 0.64 17.54 1.45
N GLU A 110 -0.30 17.16 2.30
CA GLU A 110 -1.60 16.60 1.91
C GLU A 110 -2.38 17.56 1.00
N MET A 111 -2.43 18.85 1.35
CA MET A 111 -3.08 19.87 0.52
C MET A 111 -2.38 20.07 -0.82
N GLY A 112 -1.05 19.99 -0.85
CA GLY A 112 -0.28 20.01 -2.09
C GLY A 112 -0.65 18.84 -3.01
N VAL A 113 -0.72 17.62 -2.46
CA VAL A 113 -1.16 16.43 -3.19
C VAL A 113 -2.60 16.55 -3.64
N PHE A 114 -3.52 16.99 -2.77
CA PHE A 114 -4.93 17.19 -3.12
C PHE A 114 -5.08 18.12 -4.32
N ASN A 115 -4.44 19.30 -4.28
CA ASN A 115 -4.48 20.27 -5.37
C ASN A 115 -3.92 19.72 -6.69
N MET A 116 -2.88 18.87 -6.61
CA MET A 116 -2.33 18.18 -7.77
C MET A 116 -3.32 17.15 -8.35
N LEU A 117 -3.94 16.34 -7.49
CA LEU A 117 -4.93 15.32 -7.88
C LEU A 117 -6.22 15.93 -8.46
N THR A 118 -6.65 17.07 -7.91
CA THR A 118 -7.80 17.84 -8.40
C THR A 118 -7.45 18.80 -9.54
N SER A 119 -6.26 18.66 -10.14
CA SER A 119 -5.90 19.44 -11.33
C SER A 119 -6.86 19.16 -12.49
N LYS A 120 -7.20 20.20 -13.28
CA LYS A 120 -8.28 20.13 -14.30
C LYS A 120 -8.18 18.91 -15.24
N LYS A 121 -6.98 18.55 -15.69
CA LYS A 121 -6.79 17.43 -16.63
C LYS A 121 -6.98 16.08 -15.95
N LEU A 122 -6.29 15.85 -14.84
CA LEU A 122 -6.32 14.57 -14.15
C LEU A 122 -7.71 14.33 -13.53
N TRP A 123 -8.30 15.36 -12.93
CA TRP A 123 -9.64 15.31 -12.36
C TRP A 123 -10.72 14.99 -13.40
N MET A 124 -10.57 15.49 -14.63
CA MET A 124 -11.49 15.16 -15.72
C MET A 124 -11.44 13.67 -16.09
N VAL A 125 -10.24 13.08 -16.13
CA VAL A 125 -10.07 11.65 -16.41
C VAL A 125 -10.70 10.80 -15.29
N VAL A 126 -10.43 11.14 -14.02
CA VAL A 126 -11.01 10.40 -12.89
C VAL A 126 -12.52 10.49 -12.87
N ARG A 127 -13.09 11.67 -13.15
CA ARG A 127 -14.55 11.82 -13.29
C ARG A 127 -15.11 11.00 -14.43
N PHE A 128 -14.42 10.94 -15.57
CA PHE A 128 -14.83 10.07 -16.68
C PHE A 128 -14.86 8.60 -16.27
N LEU A 129 -13.79 8.10 -15.63
CA LEU A 129 -13.73 6.73 -15.13
C LEU A 129 -14.83 6.44 -14.08
N ALA A 130 -15.09 7.39 -13.18
CA ALA A 130 -16.18 7.30 -12.22
C ALA A 130 -17.54 7.18 -12.93
N VAL A 131 -17.81 8.00 -13.96
CA VAL A 131 -19.05 7.91 -14.75
C VAL A 131 -19.15 6.55 -15.43
N CYS A 132 -18.09 6.04 -16.06
CA CYS A 132 -18.11 4.71 -16.67
C CYS A 132 -18.47 3.61 -15.66
N SER A 133 -17.89 3.65 -14.45
CA SER A 133 -18.23 2.73 -13.37
C SER A 133 -19.70 2.84 -12.95
N ILE A 134 -20.20 4.06 -12.76
CA ILE A 134 -21.59 4.30 -12.35
C ILE A 134 -22.56 3.80 -13.42
N LEU A 135 -22.29 4.09 -14.69
CA LEU A 135 -23.10 3.63 -15.82
C LEU A 135 -23.13 2.11 -15.88
N PHE A 136 -21.97 1.46 -15.71
CA PHE A 136 -21.90 0.01 -15.64
C PHE A 136 -22.73 -0.55 -14.48
N GLY A 137 -22.59 0.00 -13.27
CA GLY A 137 -23.41 -0.40 -12.12
C GLY A 137 -24.91 -0.24 -12.36
N PHE A 138 -25.31 0.82 -13.07
CA PHE A 138 -26.71 1.03 -13.45
C PHE A 138 -27.20 0.02 -14.51
N ILE A 139 -26.35 -0.31 -15.49
CA ILE A 139 -26.64 -1.36 -16.47
C ILE A 139 -26.85 -2.70 -15.76
N LEU A 140 -25.95 -3.08 -14.85
CA LEU A 140 -26.11 -4.30 -14.04
C LEU A 140 -27.42 -4.29 -13.25
N PHE A 141 -27.77 -3.14 -12.68
CA PHE A 141 -29.00 -2.99 -11.91
C PHE A 141 -30.24 -3.23 -12.77
N ILE A 142 -30.27 -2.70 -13.99
CA ILE A 142 -31.37 -2.90 -14.94
C ILE A 142 -31.38 -4.34 -15.47
N ASP A 143 -30.21 -4.88 -15.84
CA ASP A 143 -30.08 -6.19 -16.46
C ASP A 143 -30.71 -7.30 -15.61
N PHE A 144 -30.58 -7.19 -14.29
CA PHE A 144 -31.20 -8.12 -13.35
C PHE A 144 -32.74 -8.18 -13.44
N PHE A 145 -33.40 -7.08 -13.80
CA PHE A 145 -34.86 -7.01 -13.89
C PHE A 145 -35.42 -7.30 -15.28
N LEU A 146 -34.56 -7.45 -16.29
CA LEU A 146 -35.00 -7.77 -17.63
C LEU A 146 -35.39 -9.25 -17.73
N PRO A 147 -36.34 -9.59 -18.62
CA PRO A 147 -36.75 -10.98 -18.84
C PRO A 147 -35.57 -11.79 -19.37
N GLN A 148 -35.32 -12.95 -18.75
CA GLN A 148 -34.22 -13.83 -19.10
C GLN A 148 -34.37 -14.37 -20.54
N GLU A 149 -33.23 -14.58 -21.19
CA GLU A 149 -33.16 -15.14 -22.53
C GLU A 149 -32.68 -16.60 -22.46
N GLY A 150 -33.44 -17.50 -23.09
CA GLY A 150 -33.10 -18.91 -23.16
C GLY A 150 -33.89 -19.63 -24.23
N GLU A 151 -33.20 -20.41 -25.06
CA GLU A 151 -33.85 -21.26 -26.06
C GLU A 151 -34.23 -22.61 -25.44
N MET A 152 -35.50 -22.99 -25.63
CA MET A 152 -36.02 -24.25 -25.11
C MET A 152 -35.55 -25.41 -26.01
N MET A 153 -34.72 -26.28 -25.45
CA MET A 153 -34.20 -27.47 -26.12
C MET A 153 -34.82 -28.74 -25.55
N GLY A 154 -35.35 -29.59 -26.41
CA GLY A 154 -35.87 -30.91 -26.02
C GLY A 154 -34.74 -31.86 -25.66
N ILE A 155 -34.87 -32.59 -24.55
CA ILE A 155 -33.89 -33.57 -24.10
C ILE A 155 -34.21 -34.92 -24.76
N LYS A 156 -33.22 -35.46 -25.50
CA LYS A 156 -33.34 -36.75 -26.18
C LYS A 156 -32.96 -37.90 -25.25
N HIS A 157 -31.78 -37.83 -24.65
CA HIS A 157 -31.29 -38.80 -23.66
C HIS A 157 -30.10 -38.24 -22.88
N LYS A 158 -29.74 -38.89 -21.79
CA LYS A 158 -28.58 -38.55 -20.95
C LYS A 158 -27.65 -39.75 -20.76
N VAL A 159 -26.34 -39.50 -20.74
CA VAL A 159 -25.30 -40.54 -20.62
C VAL A 159 -24.34 -40.17 -19.49
N TYR A 160 -24.01 -41.16 -18.66
CA TYR A 160 -22.93 -41.05 -17.68
C TYR A 160 -21.70 -41.83 -18.16
N TYR A 161 -20.62 -41.12 -18.45
CA TYR A 161 -19.33 -41.69 -18.81
C TYR A 161 -18.51 -41.91 -17.55
N SER A 162 -18.56 -43.13 -16.99
CA SER A 162 -17.86 -43.48 -15.74
C SER A 162 -16.35 -43.23 -15.78
N LEU A 163 -15.71 -43.48 -16.93
CA LEU A 163 -14.26 -43.31 -17.09
C LEU A 163 -13.79 -41.86 -16.89
N PHE A 164 -14.63 -40.89 -17.26
CA PHE A 164 -14.31 -39.46 -17.18
C PHE A 164 -15.15 -38.74 -16.12
N GLU A 165 -15.98 -39.49 -15.38
CA GLU A 165 -17.00 -38.98 -14.47
C GLU A 165 -17.91 -37.90 -15.09
N LYS A 166 -18.09 -37.94 -16.41
CA LYS A 166 -18.85 -36.94 -17.17
C LYS A 166 -20.32 -37.32 -17.26
N LYS A 167 -21.19 -36.33 -17.06
CA LYS A 167 -22.64 -36.44 -17.16
C LYS A 167 -23.07 -35.59 -18.34
N THR A 168 -23.40 -36.21 -19.47
CA THR A 168 -23.66 -35.51 -20.74
C THR A 168 -25.13 -35.65 -21.12
N VAL A 169 -25.73 -34.56 -21.55
CA VAL A 169 -27.10 -34.50 -22.07
C VAL A 169 -27.05 -34.30 -23.56
N PHE A 170 -27.85 -35.08 -24.29
CA PHE A 170 -28.02 -34.96 -25.73
C PHE A 170 -29.39 -34.35 -26.01
N PHE A 171 -29.38 -33.27 -26.78
CA PHE A 171 -30.58 -32.53 -27.13
C PHE A 171 -31.15 -32.99 -28.48
N ALA A 172 -32.40 -32.61 -28.75
CA ALA A 172 -33.14 -32.99 -29.95
C ALA A 172 -32.58 -32.39 -31.24
N ASP A 173 -31.90 -31.25 -31.15
CA ASP A 173 -31.20 -30.57 -32.24
C ASP A 173 -29.86 -31.22 -32.60
N GLY A 174 -29.44 -32.24 -31.84
CA GLY A 174 -28.16 -32.95 -32.01
C GLY A 174 -27.00 -32.34 -31.23
N SER A 175 -27.21 -31.23 -30.51
CA SER A 175 -26.21 -30.68 -29.59
C SER A 175 -26.05 -31.56 -28.35
N GLN A 176 -24.90 -31.43 -27.68
CA GLN A 176 -24.60 -32.14 -26.46
C GLN A 176 -23.91 -31.22 -25.46
N GLN A 177 -24.19 -31.38 -24.17
CA GLN A 177 -23.57 -30.59 -23.11
C GLN A 177 -23.30 -31.40 -21.86
N ASP A 178 -22.12 -31.18 -21.28
CA ASP A 178 -21.77 -31.70 -19.96
C ASP A 178 -22.50 -30.87 -18.89
N VAL A 179 -23.20 -31.55 -17.98
CA VAL A 179 -24.04 -30.93 -16.95
C VAL A 179 -23.62 -31.34 -15.54
N THR A 180 -24.03 -30.56 -14.55
CA THR A 180 -23.83 -30.89 -13.15
C THR A 180 -24.65 -32.11 -12.74
N GLU A 181 -24.27 -32.73 -11.61
CA GLU A 181 -25.01 -33.86 -11.05
C GLU A 181 -26.46 -33.52 -10.71
N GLU A 182 -26.68 -32.32 -10.18
CA GLU A 182 -28.02 -31.82 -9.84
C GLU A 182 -28.93 -31.78 -11.07
N ILE A 183 -28.44 -31.23 -12.19
CA ILE A 183 -29.18 -31.19 -13.46
C ILE A 183 -29.40 -32.62 -13.97
N PHE A 184 -28.36 -33.45 -13.99
CA PHE A 184 -28.43 -34.82 -14.50
C PHE A 184 -29.47 -35.67 -13.77
N LEU A 185 -29.61 -35.49 -12.44
CA LEU A 185 -30.61 -36.17 -11.63
C LEU A 185 -32.02 -35.59 -11.82
N ALA A 186 -32.13 -34.32 -12.17
CA ALA A 186 -33.41 -33.60 -12.29
C ALA A 186 -34.14 -33.81 -13.63
N ILE A 187 -33.41 -34.15 -14.70
CA ILE A 187 -33.92 -34.32 -16.07
C ILE A 187 -34.29 -35.77 -16.41
N ASN A 188 -35.25 -35.97 -17.31
CA ASN A 188 -35.60 -37.25 -17.93
C ASN A 188 -35.74 -37.13 -19.46
N ASP A 189 -35.75 -38.26 -20.14
CA ASP A 189 -35.98 -38.32 -21.58
C ASP A 189 -37.36 -37.73 -21.91
N GLY A 190 -37.42 -36.82 -22.88
CA GLY A 190 -38.64 -36.10 -23.26
C GLY A 190 -38.94 -34.84 -22.44
N ASP A 191 -38.17 -34.54 -21.38
CA ASP A 191 -38.19 -33.22 -20.75
C ASP A 191 -37.56 -32.17 -21.70
N SER A 192 -37.64 -30.89 -21.34
CA SER A 192 -36.98 -29.81 -22.09
C SER A 192 -36.23 -28.90 -21.14
N MET A 193 -35.20 -28.22 -21.63
CA MET A 193 -34.33 -27.38 -20.84
C MET A 193 -33.86 -26.16 -21.65
N SER A 194 -33.63 -25.05 -20.98
CA SER A 194 -32.99 -23.85 -21.53
C SER A 194 -31.84 -23.43 -20.62
N PHE A 195 -30.82 -22.85 -21.23
CA PHE A 195 -29.79 -22.10 -20.53
C PHE A 195 -30.27 -20.65 -20.48
N GLU A 196 -30.46 -20.13 -19.26
CA GLU A 196 -30.98 -18.79 -19.04
C GLU A 196 -29.81 -17.82 -18.85
N TYR A 197 -29.81 -16.74 -19.63
CA TYR A 197 -28.80 -15.70 -19.60
C TYR A 197 -29.43 -14.34 -19.27
N SER A 198 -28.62 -13.44 -18.71
CA SER A 198 -29.00 -12.05 -18.56
C SER A 198 -28.97 -11.34 -19.93
N PRO A 199 -29.95 -10.49 -20.28
CA PRO A 199 -30.06 -9.96 -21.64
C PRO A 199 -28.90 -9.07 -22.08
N ILE A 200 -28.44 -8.17 -21.21
CA ILE A 200 -27.40 -7.19 -21.55
C ILE A 200 -26.01 -7.78 -21.30
N MET A 201 -25.76 -8.27 -20.09
CA MET A 201 -24.42 -8.72 -19.70
C MET A 201 -24.11 -10.14 -20.15
N HIS A 202 -25.10 -10.85 -20.71
CA HIS A 202 -25.00 -12.25 -21.13
C HIS A 202 -24.43 -13.15 -20.03
N GLU A 203 -24.81 -12.88 -18.78
CA GLU A 203 -24.36 -13.65 -17.64
C GLU A 203 -25.20 -14.92 -17.54
N PHE A 204 -24.53 -16.07 -17.40
CA PHE A 204 -25.24 -17.33 -17.20
C PHE A 204 -25.91 -17.35 -15.82
N LEU A 205 -27.25 -17.37 -15.80
CA LEU A 205 -28.05 -17.32 -14.58
C LEU A 205 -28.37 -18.71 -14.04
N GLY A 206 -28.55 -19.68 -14.94
CA GLY A 206 -28.91 -21.03 -14.56
C GLY A 206 -29.66 -21.76 -15.65
N ASN A 207 -30.33 -22.84 -15.24
CA ASN A 207 -31.00 -23.73 -16.16
C ASN A 207 -32.46 -23.87 -15.76
N LYS A 208 -33.34 -23.67 -16.73
CA LYS A 208 -34.77 -23.91 -16.55
C LYS A 208 -35.13 -25.23 -17.19
N ILE A 209 -35.81 -26.10 -16.46
CA ILE A 209 -36.18 -27.44 -16.92
C ILE A 209 -37.69 -27.58 -16.83
N TRP A 210 -38.32 -27.92 -17.96
CA TRP A 210 -39.73 -28.24 -18.08
C TRP A 210 -39.89 -29.75 -18.03
N ARG A 211 -40.48 -30.24 -16.94
CA ARG A 211 -40.72 -31.68 -16.75
C ARG A 211 -42.13 -32.05 -17.18
N GLN A 212 -42.28 -33.12 -17.94
CA GLN A 212 -43.59 -33.55 -18.44
C GLN A 212 -44.56 -33.79 -17.27
N GLY A 213 -45.61 -32.96 -17.18
CA GLY A 213 -46.66 -33.07 -16.15
C GLY A 213 -46.23 -32.74 -14.71
N LYS A 214 -44.99 -32.28 -14.48
CA LYS A 214 -44.43 -32.00 -13.13
C LYS A 214 -44.01 -30.54 -12.93
N GLY A 215 -44.38 -29.66 -13.86
CA GLY A 215 -44.06 -28.24 -13.82
C GLY A 215 -42.60 -27.92 -14.17
N THR A 216 -42.19 -26.70 -13.87
CA THR A 216 -40.84 -26.18 -14.16
C THR A 216 -39.99 -26.15 -12.91
N ILE A 217 -38.71 -26.45 -13.05
CA ILE A 217 -37.68 -26.22 -12.02
C ILE A 217 -36.62 -25.28 -12.58
N PHE A 218 -36.05 -24.46 -11.71
CA PHE A 218 -34.91 -23.61 -12.03
C PHE A 218 -33.74 -24.03 -11.15
N ILE A 219 -32.57 -24.25 -11.76
CA ILE A 219 -31.34 -24.60 -11.08
C ILE A 219 -30.36 -23.45 -11.31
N ASP A 220 -30.06 -22.71 -10.24
CA ASP A 220 -29.20 -21.53 -10.28
C ASP A 220 -27.76 -21.91 -10.69
N ALA A 221 -27.15 -21.08 -11.53
CA ALA A 221 -25.73 -21.14 -11.79
C ALA A 221 -24.95 -20.65 -10.56
N LYS A 222 -23.99 -21.44 -10.10
CA LYS A 222 -23.08 -21.03 -9.01
C LYS A 222 -22.03 -20.07 -9.57
N PHE A 223 -21.66 -19.05 -8.78
CA PHE A 223 -20.61 -18.08 -9.11
C PHE A 223 -20.93 -17.15 -10.29
N ASN A 224 -22.16 -16.65 -10.36
CA ASN A 224 -22.54 -15.63 -11.33
C ASN A 224 -22.55 -14.22 -10.70
N LEU A 225 -22.49 -13.17 -11.53
CA LEU A 225 -22.44 -11.77 -11.10
C LEU A 225 -23.67 -11.34 -10.27
N PHE A 226 -24.81 -11.99 -10.45
CA PHE A 226 -26.07 -11.67 -9.78
C PHE A 226 -26.28 -12.43 -8.47
N GLU A 227 -25.41 -13.39 -8.12
CA GLU A 227 -25.47 -14.12 -6.85
C GLU A 227 -25.42 -13.19 -5.64
N PHE A 228 -24.65 -12.10 -5.75
CA PHE A 228 -24.53 -11.08 -4.70
C PHE A 228 -25.35 -9.82 -5.00
N TYR A 229 -26.40 -9.91 -5.81
CA TYR A 229 -27.29 -8.78 -6.04
C TYR A 229 -27.99 -8.34 -4.74
N PRO A 230 -28.10 -7.03 -4.42
CA PRO A 230 -27.69 -5.85 -5.21
C PRO A 230 -26.29 -5.31 -4.85
N VAL A 231 -25.49 -6.03 -4.08
CA VAL A 231 -24.20 -5.56 -3.55
C VAL A 231 -23.23 -5.17 -4.67
N ILE A 232 -23.13 -6.00 -5.72
CA ILE A 232 -22.21 -5.73 -6.84
C ILE A 232 -22.60 -4.45 -7.62
N PRO A 233 -23.84 -4.27 -8.09
CA PRO A 233 -24.27 -3.01 -8.70
C PRO A 233 -24.01 -1.78 -7.82
N LEU A 234 -24.29 -1.88 -6.50
CA LEU A 234 -24.05 -0.79 -5.56
C LEU A 234 -22.56 -0.46 -5.38
N LEU A 235 -21.68 -1.48 -5.43
CA LEU A 235 -20.24 -1.29 -5.39
C LEU A 235 -19.75 -0.43 -6.56
N PHE A 236 -20.31 -0.62 -7.76
CA PHE A 236 -19.97 0.17 -8.96
C PHE A 236 -20.49 1.60 -8.93
N ILE A 237 -21.44 1.92 -8.04
CA ILE A 237 -21.96 3.28 -7.83
C ILE A 237 -21.09 4.08 -6.85
N LEU A 238 -20.26 3.44 -6.01
CA LEU A 238 -19.44 4.14 -5.01
C LEU A 238 -18.56 5.27 -5.57
N PRO A 239 -17.97 5.21 -6.78
CA PRO A 239 -17.24 6.34 -7.36
C PRO A 239 -18.08 7.62 -7.49
N ALA A 240 -19.42 7.55 -7.43
CA ALA A 240 -20.30 8.70 -7.39
C ALA A 240 -20.01 9.64 -6.20
N PHE A 241 -19.49 9.10 -5.09
CA PHE A 241 -19.14 9.92 -3.94
C PHE A 241 -18.00 10.92 -4.24
N LEU A 242 -17.14 10.66 -5.24
CA LEU A 242 -16.09 11.61 -5.66
C LEU A 242 -16.65 12.94 -6.17
N PHE A 243 -17.90 12.98 -6.64
CA PHE A 243 -18.53 14.23 -7.07
C PHE A 243 -18.98 15.11 -5.89
N PHE A 244 -19.17 14.50 -4.71
CA PHE A 244 -19.62 15.18 -3.50
C PHE A 244 -18.46 15.55 -2.56
N TYR A 245 -17.31 14.87 -2.67
CA TYR A 245 -16.12 15.24 -1.89
C TYR A 245 -15.56 16.58 -2.37
N GLN A 246 -15.66 17.58 -1.49
CA GLN A 246 -15.04 18.90 -1.65
C GLN A 246 -13.90 19.12 -0.64
N GLU A 247 -13.55 18.09 0.14
CA GLU A 247 -12.66 18.21 1.29
C GLU A 247 -11.50 17.22 1.22
N ASN A 248 -10.36 17.64 1.77
CA ASN A 248 -9.15 16.84 1.91
C ASN A 248 -9.34 15.81 3.06
N GLU A 249 -9.98 14.69 2.74
CA GLU A 249 -10.17 13.57 3.66
C GLU A 249 -9.52 12.28 3.15
N VAL A 250 -9.11 11.39 4.08
CA VAL A 250 -8.59 10.05 3.75
C VAL A 250 -9.54 9.25 2.84
N ARG A 251 -10.85 9.40 3.04
CA ARG A 251 -11.89 8.73 2.24
C ARG A 251 -11.85 9.15 0.77
N PHE A 252 -11.54 10.41 0.49
CA PHE A 252 -11.37 10.90 -0.88
C PHE A 252 -10.22 10.17 -1.57
N TYR A 253 -9.04 10.10 -0.94
CA TYR A 253 -7.87 9.46 -1.55
C TYR A 253 -8.06 7.96 -1.79
N LEU A 254 -8.68 7.25 -0.85
CA LEU A 254 -8.98 5.83 -1.01
C LEU A 254 -9.93 5.61 -2.19
N LEU A 255 -11.00 6.38 -2.28
CA LEU A 255 -11.97 6.27 -3.37
C LEU A 255 -11.39 6.72 -4.72
N TYR A 256 -10.54 7.75 -4.70
CA TYR A 256 -9.80 8.23 -5.87
C TYR A 256 -8.91 7.13 -6.43
N LEU A 257 -8.09 6.50 -5.57
CA LEU A 257 -7.19 5.42 -5.97
C LEU A 257 -7.97 4.19 -6.46
N ALA A 258 -9.06 3.84 -5.78
CA ALA A 258 -9.95 2.78 -6.22
C ALA A 258 -10.51 3.07 -7.62
N THR A 259 -10.96 4.30 -7.88
CA THR A 259 -11.50 4.74 -9.18
C THR A 259 -10.46 4.71 -10.30
N CYS A 260 -9.20 4.97 -9.99
CA CYS A 260 -8.13 4.94 -10.97
C CYS A 260 -7.59 3.54 -11.28
N VAL A 261 -7.64 2.62 -10.31
CA VAL A 261 -6.95 1.31 -10.42
C VAL A 261 -7.94 0.15 -10.37
N ILE A 262 -8.76 0.09 -9.31
CA ILE A 262 -9.62 -1.05 -9.02
C ILE A 262 -10.77 -1.12 -10.03
N TYR A 263 -11.54 -0.04 -10.18
CA TYR A 263 -12.72 -0.05 -11.04
C TYR A 263 -12.40 -0.29 -12.52
N PRO A 264 -11.38 0.36 -13.13
CA PRO A 264 -11.00 0.07 -14.50
C PRO A 264 -10.53 -1.39 -14.67
N GLY A 265 -9.80 -1.93 -13.70
CA GLY A 265 -9.39 -3.34 -13.69
C GLY A 265 -10.59 -4.30 -13.63
N LEU A 266 -11.57 -4.03 -12.77
CA LEU A 266 -12.80 -4.83 -12.67
C LEU A 266 -13.65 -4.75 -13.95
N LEU A 267 -13.84 -3.55 -14.50
CA LEU A 267 -14.56 -3.35 -15.75
C LEU A 267 -13.90 -4.10 -16.90
N LEU A 268 -12.59 -3.97 -17.05
CA LEU A 268 -11.82 -4.65 -18.09
C LEU A 268 -11.85 -6.17 -17.91
N HIS A 269 -11.64 -6.66 -16.69
CA HIS A 269 -11.73 -8.10 -16.40
C HIS A 269 -13.10 -8.66 -16.75
N TYR A 270 -14.17 -7.97 -16.37
CA TYR A 270 -15.52 -8.46 -16.60
C TYR A 270 -15.92 -8.40 -18.06
N THR A 271 -15.66 -7.29 -18.74
CA THR A 271 -16.06 -7.10 -20.14
C THR A 271 -15.27 -8.00 -21.10
N LEU A 272 -14.00 -8.29 -20.81
CA LEU A 272 -13.18 -9.16 -21.66
C LEU A 272 -13.38 -10.67 -21.39
N LYS A 273 -14.11 -11.04 -20.34
CA LYS A 273 -14.40 -12.44 -20.04
C LYS A 273 -15.45 -12.96 -21.01
N GLU A 274 -15.21 -14.14 -21.61
CA GLU A 274 -16.22 -14.93 -22.36
C GLU A 274 -16.91 -14.13 -23.49
N ASP A 275 -16.17 -13.28 -24.19
CA ASP A 275 -16.66 -12.48 -25.33
C ASP A 275 -17.88 -11.59 -25.02
N LYS A 276 -18.09 -11.25 -23.73
CA LYS A 276 -19.21 -10.40 -23.28
C LYS A 276 -19.35 -9.09 -24.02
N LEU A 277 -18.24 -8.48 -24.44
CA LEU A 277 -18.26 -7.27 -25.29
C LEU A 277 -19.04 -7.47 -26.59
N VAL A 278 -18.97 -8.65 -27.21
CA VAL A 278 -19.69 -8.95 -28.45
C VAL A 278 -21.19 -8.99 -28.18
N TYR A 279 -21.61 -9.67 -27.12
CA TYR A 279 -23.02 -9.74 -26.73
C TYR A 279 -23.60 -8.38 -26.35
N ILE A 280 -22.87 -7.60 -25.54
CA ILE A 280 -23.27 -6.23 -25.18
C ILE A 280 -23.43 -5.39 -26.45
N TYR A 281 -22.46 -5.45 -27.38
CA TYR A 281 -22.54 -4.72 -28.63
C TYR A 281 -23.74 -5.15 -29.48
N GLN A 282 -23.97 -6.46 -29.63
CA GLN A 282 -25.09 -7.01 -30.37
C GLN A 282 -26.42 -6.54 -29.79
N TYR A 283 -26.59 -6.64 -28.46
CA TYR A 283 -27.79 -6.18 -27.77
C TYR A 283 -28.10 -4.72 -28.08
N PHE A 284 -27.13 -3.81 -27.94
CA PHE A 284 -27.35 -2.39 -28.24
C PHE A 284 -27.49 -2.08 -29.74
N SER A 285 -26.82 -2.84 -30.62
CA SER A 285 -26.96 -2.68 -32.06
C SER A 285 -28.33 -3.09 -32.59
N GLY A 286 -29.05 -3.98 -31.88
CA GLY A 286 -30.42 -4.36 -32.22
C GLY A 286 -31.46 -3.25 -31.99
N PHE A 287 -31.12 -2.19 -31.26
CA PHE A 287 -32.00 -1.05 -30.98
C PHE A 287 -31.84 0.13 -31.95
N PHE A 288 -30.76 0.19 -32.75
CA PHE A 288 -30.46 1.28 -33.69
C PHE A 288 -30.61 0.82 -35.14
#